data_AF-A0A9P7QB47-F1
#
_entry.id   AF-A0A9P7QB47-F1
#
_cell.length_a   1.000
_cell.length_b   1.000
_cell.length_c   1.000
_cell.angle_alpha   90.00
_cell.angle_beta   90.00
_cell.angle_gamma   90.00
#
_symmetry.space_group_name_H-M   'P 1'
#
loop_
_entity.id
_entity.type
_entity.pdbx_description
1 polymer ?
#
loop_
_entity_poly.entity_id
_entity_poly.type
_entity_poly.pdbx_seq_one_letter_code
_entity_poly.pdbx_strand_id
1 'polypeptide(L)' 'MQIKTALTAVLLMVSGATAIATDAYHACNCPNNCSYRSGSSCRFRGGPSGNAPVLKGKCEFVGGYLSCIA' A
#
# COMPACT_ATOMS: atom_id res chain seq x y z
N MET A 1 35.36 26.02 18.69
CA MET A 1 33.97 25.84 18.20
C MET A 1 33.93 24.55 17.41
N GLN A 2 33.54 23.43 18.03
CA GLN A 2 33.33 22.15 17.35
C GLN A 2 31.85 21.80 17.38
N ILE A 3 31.30 21.80 16.17
CA ILE A 3 29.99 21.41 15.70
C ILE A 3 29.53 20.08 16.34
N LYS A 4 28.55 20.17 17.25
CA LYS A 4 27.77 19.05 17.75
C LYS A 4 26.65 18.76 16.74
N THR A 5 26.89 17.88 15.78
CA THR A 5 25.87 17.51 14.80
C THR A 5 24.99 16.40 15.39
N ALA A 6 23.78 16.79 15.80
CA ALA A 6 22.76 15.90 16.33
C ALA A 6 22.35 14.85 15.27
N LEU A 7 22.30 13.58 15.69
CA LEU A 7 21.82 12.46 14.89
C LEU A 7 20.28 12.53 14.85
N THR A 8 19.73 13.24 13.86
CA THR A 8 18.29 13.39 13.67
C THR A 8 17.71 12.05 13.20
N ALA A 9 16.92 11.39 14.04
CA ALA A 9 16.14 10.22 13.64
C ALA A 9 15.12 10.64 12.57
N VAL A 10 15.35 10.20 11.32
CA VAL A 10 14.40 10.39 10.22
C VAL A 10 13.20 9.48 10.49
N LEU A 11 12.14 10.06 11.02
CA LEU A 11 10.83 9.42 11.11
C LEU A 11 10.29 9.31 9.67
N LEU A 12 10.35 8.11 9.09
CA LEU A 12 9.75 7.82 7.78
C LEU A 12 8.24 7.98 7.91
N MET A 13 7.72 9.15 7.53
CA MET A 13 6.29 9.35 7.36
C MET A 13 5.83 8.49 6.17
N VAL A 14 5.24 7.33 6.46
CA VAL A 14 4.56 6.52 5.44
C VAL A 14 3.21 7.18 5.12
N SER A 15 3.24 8.19 4.26
CA SER A 15 2.05 8.86 3.73
C SER A 15 1.41 8.00 2.64
N GLY A 16 0.75 6.91 3.03
CA GLY A 16 -0.07 6.12 2.12
C GLY A 16 -1.52 6.57 2.20
N ALA A 17 -1.88 7.70 1.57
CA ALA A 17 -3.28 7.96 1.24
C ALA A 17 -3.72 6.88 0.25
N THR A 18 -4.18 5.75 0.77
CA THR A 18 -4.62 4.60 -0.02
C THR A 18 -5.91 4.98 -0.72
N ALA A 19 -5.79 5.54 -1.93
CA ALA A 19 -6.88 5.53 -2.88
C ALA A 19 -7.43 4.08 -2.93
N ILE A 20 -8.75 3.93 -2.83
CA ILE A 20 -9.39 2.61 -2.92
C ILE A 20 -9.12 2.10 -4.34
N ALA A 21 -8.38 1.00 -4.48
CA ALA A 21 -8.13 0.44 -5.79
C ALA A 21 -9.41 -0.16 -6.40
N THR A 22 -9.43 -0.27 -7.72
CA THR A 22 -10.53 -0.90 -8.46
C THR A 22 -10.61 -2.40 -8.24
N ASP A 23 -9.48 -3.05 -7.95
CA ASP A 23 -9.33 -4.49 -7.82
C ASP A 23 -8.10 -4.86 -6.97
N ALA A 24 -8.00 -6.14 -6.62
CA ALA A 24 -6.97 -6.67 -5.74
C ALA A 24 -5.54 -6.56 -6.30
N TYR A 25 -5.37 -6.56 -7.63
CA TYR A 25 -4.07 -6.44 -8.27
C TYR A 25 -3.56 -5.00 -8.19
N HIS A 26 -4.36 -4.03 -8.62
CA HIS A 26 -3.95 -2.61 -8.60
C HIS A 26 -3.76 -2.07 -7.17
N ALA A 27 -4.35 -2.71 -6.17
CA ALA A 27 -4.13 -2.39 -4.76
C ALA A 27 -2.69 -2.64 -4.28
N CYS A 28 -1.92 -3.45 -5.00
CA CYS A 28 -0.58 -3.89 -4.61
C CYS A 28 0.51 -3.64 -5.66
N ASN A 29 0.14 -3.21 -6.86
CA ASN A 29 1.06 -3.05 -7.98
C ASN A 29 1.05 -1.61 -8.54
N CYS A 30 2.02 -1.34 -9.42
CA CYS A 30 2.06 -0.12 -10.21
C CYS A 30 0.79 0.08 -11.07
N PRO A 31 0.44 1.33 -11.41
CA PRO A 31 1.21 2.57 -11.21
C PRO A 31 1.03 3.22 -9.82
N ASN A 32 0.01 2.85 -9.06
CA ASN A 32 -0.35 3.55 -7.82
C ASN A 32 0.43 3.06 -6.59
N ASN A 33 0.81 1.78 -6.57
CA ASN A 33 1.37 1.12 -5.39
C ASN A 33 2.74 0.49 -5.68
N CYS A 34 3.56 1.12 -6.53
CA CYS A 34 4.87 0.60 -6.94
C CYS A 34 5.85 0.27 -5.79
N SER A 35 5.68 0.89 -4.62
CA SER A 35 6.52 0.66 -3.44
C SER A 35 5.96 -0.41 -2.49
N TYR A 36 4.82 -1.04 -2.84
CA TYR A 36 4.18 -2.05 -2.01
C TYR A 36 4.93 -3.38 -2.13
N ARG A 37 4.91 -4.13 -1.03
CA ARG A 37 5.59 -5.42 -0.88
C ARG A 37 4.67 -6.38 -0.12
N SER A 38 5.06 -7.64 0.00
CA SER A 38 4.29 -8.61 0.80
C SER A 38 4.08 -8.06 2.22
N GLY A 39 2.86 -8.21 2.74
CA GLY A 39 2.43 -7.68 4.04
C GLY A 39 2.00 -6.20 4.05
N SER A 40 2.22 -5.45 2.95
CA SER A 40 1.69 -4.08 2.82
C SER A 40 0.16 -4.08 2.93
N SER A 41 -0.39 -3.17 3.72
CA SER A 41 -1.84 -3.02 3.84
C SER A 41 -2.44 -2.51 2.53
N CYS A 42 -3.48 -3.17 2.03
CA CYS A 42 -4.11 -2.86 0.75
C CYS A 42 -5.63 -2.75 0.89
N ARG A 43 -6.27 -2.03 -0.05
CA ARG A 43 -7.72 -1.78 -0.06
C ARG A 43 -8.23 -1.71 -1.49
N PHE A 44 -9.35 -2.37 -1.78
CA PHE A 44 -9.96 -2.33 -3.11
C PHE A 44 -11.49 -2.46 -3.04
N ARG A 45 -12.18 -2.08 -4.11
CA ARG A 45 -13.63 -2.28 -4.25
C ARG A 45 -13.93 -3.75 -4.55
N GLY A 46 -14.84 -4.35 -3.78
CA GLY A 46 -15.31 -5.73 -4.01
C GLY A 46 -16.25 -5.90 -5.21
N GLY A 47 -16.34 -4.90 -6.10
CA GLY A 47 -17.20 -4.94 -7.27
C GLY A 47 -17.20 -3.61 -8.04
N PRO A 48 -17.79 -3.59 -9.25
CA PRO A 48 -17.76 -2.42 -10.15
C PRO A 48 -18.67 -1.27 -9.70
N SER A 49 -19.57 -1.52 -8.75
CA SER A 49 -20.52 -0.51 -8.27
C SER A 49 -19.82 0.57 -7.43
N GLY A 50 -20.26 1.82 -7.60
CA GLY A 50 -19.86 2.94 -6.73
C GLY A 50 -20.22 2.70 -5.24
N ASN A 51 -21.16 1.80 -4.96
CA ASN A 51 -21.57 1.37 -3.62
C ASN A 51 -20.99 0.01 -3.21
N ALA A 52 -20.09 -0.58 -4.02
CA ALA A 52 -19.46 -1.84 -3.66
C ALA A 52 -18.66 -1.70 -2.35
N PRO A 53 -18.66 -2.73 -1.48
CA PRO A 53 -17.92 -2.69 -0.23
C PRO A 53 -16.43 -2.52 -0.50
N VAL A 54 -15.76 -1.79 0.39
CA VAL A 54 -14.31 -1.70 0.41
C VAL A 54 -13.77 -2.89 1.18
N LEU A 55 -13.04 -3.75 0.47
CA LEU A 55 -12.30 -4.86 1.04
C LEU A 55 -10.92 -4.35 1.49
N LYS A 56 -10.47 -4.81 2.66
CA LYS A 56 -9.20 -4.39 3.29
C LYS A 56 -8.40 -5.64 3.60
N GLY A 57 -7.13 -5.64 3.23
CA GLY A 57 -6.31 -6.84 3.31
C GLY A 57 -4.83 -6.54 3.37
N LYS A 58 -4.04 -7.56 3.04
CA LYS A 58 -2.59 -7.46 2.85
C LYS A 58 -2.19 -7.95 1.47
N CYS A 59 -1.17 -7.31 0.90
CA CYS A 59 -0.55 -7.78 -0.33
C CYS A 59 0.20 -9.07 -0.06
N GLU A 60 -0.09 -10.12 -0.80
CA GLU A 60 0.62 -11.40 -0.73
C GLU A 60 1.03 -11.84 -2.13
N PHE A 61 2.12 -12.60 -2.24
CA PHE A 61 2.55 -13.15 -3.52
C PHE A 61 1.62 -14.29 -3.96
N VAL A 62 0.94 -14.10 -5.09
CA VAL A 62 0.07 -15.10 -5.71
C VAL A 62 0.50 -15.24 -7.17
N GLY A 63 0.97 -16.42 -7.56
CA GLY A 63 1.27 -16.70 -8.97
C GLY A 63 2.31 -15.78 -9.62
N GLY A 64 3.25 -15.22 -8.86
CA GLY A 64 4.34 -14.39 -9.37
C GLY A 64 4.12 -12.88 -9.32
N TYR A 65 2.97 -12.41 -8.83
CA TYR A 65 2.69 -10.99 -8.58
C TYR A 65 2.11 -10.78 -7.18
N LEU A 66 2.05 -9.52 -6.72
CA LEU A 66 1.40 -9.20 -5.45
C LEU A 66 -0.11 -9.03 -5.66
N SER A 67 -0.93 -9.70 -4.86
CA SER A 67 -2.38 -9.53 -4.86
C SER A 67 -2.87 -9.17 -3.47
N CYS A 68 -3.88 -8.30 -3.38
CA CYS A 68 -4.51 -7.96 -2.11
C CYS A 68 -5.43 -9.11 -1.65
N ILE A 69 -5.09 -9.72 -0.52
CA ILE A 69 -5.90 -10.76 0.13
C ILE A 69 -6.62 -10.10 1.31
N ALA A 70 -7.94 -9.96 1.18
CA ALA A 70 -8.83 -9.34 2.14
C ALA A 70 -9.58 -10.38 2.98
#